data_AF-A0A949ZV07-F1
#
_entry.id   AF-A0A949ZV07-F1
#
_cell.length_a   1.000
_cell.length_b   1.000
_cell.length_c   1.000
_cell.angle_alpha   90.00
_cell.angle_beta   90.00
_cell.angle_gamma   90.00
#
_symmetry.space_group_name_H-M   'P 1'
#
loop_
_entity.id
_entity.type
_entity.pdbx_description
1 polymer ?
#
loop_
_entity_poly.entity_id
_entity_poly.type
_entity_poly.pdbx_seq_one_letter_code
_entity_poly.pdbx_strand_id
1 'polypeptide(L)' 'MRIVIIGQQDFGKAVLESFVARGDAVAAVFCAPEKEGAKADALKTAAQ' A
#
# COMPACT_ATOMS: atom_id res chain seq x y z
N MET A 1 2.81 9.93 12.92
CA MET A 1 3.68 10.63 11.94
C MET A 1 2.91 10.79 10.62
N ARG A 2 3.37 11.62 9.67
CA ARG A 2 2.81 11.65 8.29
C ARG A 2 3.68 10.82 7.37
N ILE A 3 3.10 9.82 6.70
CA ILE A 3 3.85 8.76 6.03
C ILE A 3 3.39 8.63 4.58
N VAL A 4 4.36 8.41 3.68
CA VAL A 4 4.10 7.99 2.30
C VAL A 4 4.69 6.59 2.12
N ILE A 5 3.91 5.66 1.58
CA ILE A 5 4.36 4.30 1.30
C ILE A 5 4.57 4.16 -0.21
N ILE A 6 5.77 3.77 -0.63
CA ILE A 6 6.10 3.41 -2.01
C ILE A 6 6.48 1.94 -1.99
N GLY A 7 5.65 1.07 -2.55
CA GLY A 7 5.81 -0.37 -2.41
C GLY A 7 4.83 -1.16 -3.27
N GLN A 8 4.76 -2.47 -3.04
CA GLN A 8 3.88 -3.39 -3.76
C GLN A 8 3.78 -4.73 -3.01
N GLN A 9 2.88 -5.58 -3.49
CA GLN A 9 2.65 -6.96 -3.06
C GLN A 9 2.30 -7.09 -1.58
N ASP A 10 2.33 -8.32 -1.06
CA ASP A 10 1.84 -8.65 0.28
C ASP A 10 2.67 -7.98 1.39
N PHE A 11 3.97 -7.79 1.18
CA PHE A 11 4.81 -7.10 2.17
C PHE A 11 4.42 -5.62 2.29
N GLY A 12 4.21 -4.93 1.16
CA GLY A 12 3.75 -3.55 1.17
C GLY A 12 2.42 -3.40 1.89
N LYS A 13 1.47 -4.31 1.62
CA LYS A 13 0.17 -4.37 2.30
C LYS A 13 0.33 -4.54 3.82
N ALA A 14 1.14 -5.51 4.27
CA ALA A 14 1.36 -5.75 5.69
C ALA A 14 1.97 -4.53 6.40
N VAL A 15 2.87 -3.80 5.72
CA VAL A 15 3.40 -2.53 6.21
C VAL A 15 2.28 -1.50 6.34
N LEU A 16 1.49 -1.26 5.30
CA LEU A 16 0.36 -0.32 5.36
C LEU A 16 -0.57 -0.63 6.54
N GLU A 17 -1.02 -1.87 6.68
CA GLU A 17 -1.90 -2.32 7.76
C GLU A 17 -1.28 -2.08 9.15
N SER A 18 0.01 -2.36 9.30
CA SER A 18 0.72 -2.15 10.57
C SER A 18 0.79 -0.68 10.96
N PHE A 19 1.06 0.21 10.00
CA PHE A 19 1.15 1.65 10.28
C PHE A 19 -0.22 2.26 10.55
N VAL A 20 -1.26 1.86 9.83
CA VAL A 20 -2.64 2.28 10.11
C VAL A 20 -3.09 1.78 11.48
N ALA A 21 -2.83 0.51 11.82
CA ALA A 21 -3.18 -0.05 13.12
C ALA A 21 -2.46 0.63 14.29
N ARG A 22 -1.24 1.15 14.06
CA ARG A 22 -0.49 1.96 15.03
C ARG A 22 -1.06 3.38 15.21
N GLY A 23 -1.99 3.81 14.36
CA GLY A 23 -2.58 5.15 14.39
C GLY A 23 -1.76 6.21 13.63
N ASP A 24 -0.83 5.79 12.76
CA ASP A 24 -0.10 6.73 11.92
C ASP A 24 -0.96 7.26 10.76
N ALA A 25 -0.71 8.51 10.37
CA ALA A 25 -1.36 9.13 9.23
C ALA A 25 -0.61 8.77 7.93
N VAL A 26 -1.12 7.78 7.20
CA VAL A 26 -0.65 7.45 5.85
C VAL A 26 -1.30 8.42 4.87
N ALA A 27 -0.51 9.33 4.30
CA ALA A 27 -0.99 10.40 3.44
C ALA A 27 -1.13 9.96 1.97
N ALA A 28 -0.32 9.00 1.51
CA ALA A 28 -0.37 8.47 0.16
C ALA A 28 0.30 7.08 0.07
N VAL A 29 -0.17 6.29 -0.88
CA VAL A 29 0.42 5.00 -1.27
C VAL A 29 0.67 5.02 -2.78
N PHE A 30 1.89 4.71 -3.21
CA PHE A 30 2.28 4.62 -4.62
C PHE A 30 2.73 3.20 -4.94
N CYS A 31 2.01 2.54 -5.85
CA CYS A 31 2.31 1.21 -6.32
C CYS A 31 2.91 1.23 -7.73
N ALA A 32 3.60 0.15 -8.10
CA ALA A 32 4.06 -0.03 -9.47
C ALA A 32 2.86 -0.07 -10.44
N PRO A 33 3.03 0.40 -11.69
CA PRO A 33 2.00 0.28 -12.71
C PRO A 33 1.58 -1.17 -12.93
N GLU A 34 0.28 -1.41 -13.01
CA GLU A 34 -0.26 -2.73 -13.32
C GLU A 34 -0.26 -2.94 -14.83
N LYS A 35 0.08 -4.16 -15.25
CA LYS A 35 -0.10 -4.59 -16.64
C LYS A 35 -1.56 -4.95 -16.86
N GLU A 36 -2.09 -4.64 -18.04
CA GLU A 36 -3.44 -5.02 -18.43
C GLU A 36 -3.62 -6.55 -18.32
N GLY A 37 -4.68 -6.99 -17.63
CA GLY A 37 -4.95 -8.41 -17.36
C GLY A 37 -4.11 -9.05 -16.24
N ALA A 38 -3.19 -8.34 -15.61
CA ALA A 38 -2.46 -8.86 -14.45
C ALA A 38 -3.34 -8.85 -13.19
N LYS A 39 -3.00 -9.72 -12.22
CA LYS A 39 -3.61 -9.70 -10.90
C LYS A 39 -3.33 -8.34 -10.24
N ALA A 40 -4.37 -7.76 -9.63
CA ALA A 40 -4.24 -6.50 -8.90
C ALA A 40 -3.24 -6.62 -7.74
N ASP A 41 -2.48 -5.56 -7.53
CA ASP A 41 -1.49 -5.47 -6.47
C ASP A 41 -2.18 -5.45 -5.09
N ALA A 42 -1.66 -6.24 -4.16
CA ALA A 42 -2.25 -6.40 -2.83
C ALA A 42 -2.19 -5.10 -2.02
N LEU A 43 -1.09 -4.34 -2.12
CA LEU A 43 -0.95 -3.05 -1.46
C LEU A 43 -1.87 -2.02 -2.11
N LYS A 44 -1.93 -1.97 -3.44
CA LYS A 44 -2.81 -1.04 -4.15
C LYS A 44 -4.27 -1.23 -3.76
N THR A 45 -4.72 -2.48 -3.67
CA THR A 45 -6.09 -2.83 -3.27
C THR A 45 -6.36 -2.47 -1.80
N ALA A 46 -5.39 -2.69 -0.92
CA ALA A 46 -5.52 -2.37 0.51
C ALA A 46 -5.50 -0.85 0.81
N ALA A 47 -5.04 -0.03 -0.13
CA ALA A 47 -4.97 1.43 0.01
C ALA A 47 -6.21 2.17 -0.53
N GLN A 48 -7.22 1.45 -1.05
CA GLN A 48 -8.47 2.02 -1.57
C GLN A 48 -9.47 2.39 -0.47
#